data_AF-A0A8J7GU12-F1
#
_entry.id   AF-A0A8J7GU12-F1
#
_cell.length_a   1.000
_cell.length_b   1.000
_cell.length_c   1.000
_cell.angle_alpha   90.00
_cell.angle_beta   90.00
_cell.angle_gamma   90.00
#
_symmetry.space_group_name_H-M   'P 1'
#
loop_
_entity.id
_entity.type
_entity.pdbx_description
1 polymer ?
#
loop_
_entity_poly.entity_id
_entity_poly.type
_entity_poly.pdbx_seq_one_letter_code
_entity_poly.pdbx_strand_id
1 'polypeptide(L)'
;MASPLSHTNQEGIAEITLTSTQAGQSTVSAVLGGAQPVTADSLVTFSAGAVAADRSVLMVTPGTIVTALEQATVRVVARDTEGNLLGNLSDRSTLTYTPELLMSTGMFTEVANGVYIAMVTGNRAGMTTISAVVDGVTLNQQGSLTVKADNSTAAIQGEIVVTPTSAVVGERVTYTATLVDGHGNALGAGIPVTWSANEGSALDAPMIHTDDNGSASVTLTRMLVGAAQVSAILPSGATAAPDVVFSAAAADEPGSQLTLEPATIIAGQTTATLRLLLRDKHGNALAGQSVSGVSDNNTVSLGASHEVSDGDYRITVSG
;
A
#
# COMPACT_ATOMS: atom_id res chain seq x y z
N MET A 1 -33.16 16.55 -52.20
CA MET A 1 -32.26 17.60 -52.74
C MET A 1 -32.45 17.61 -54.24
N ALA A 2 -32.78 18.75 -54.85
CA ALA A 2 -32.87 18.84 -56.31
C ALA A 2 -31.49 18.56 -56.92
N SER A 3 -31.44 17.78 -58.00
CA SER A 3 -30.18 17.51 -58.70
C SER A 3 -29.62 18.84 -59.21
N PRO A 4 -28.38 19.21 -58.86
CA PRO A 4 -27.78 20.44 -59.34
C PRO A 4 -27.69 20.43 -60.87
N LEU A 5 -28.14 21.52 -61.49
CA LEU A 5 -28.13 21.70 -62.95
C LEU A 5 -26.92 22.56 -63.34
N SER A 6 -26.10 22.09 -64.27
CA SER A 6 -25.04 22.87 -64.91
C SER A 6 -25.41 23.20 -66.36
N HIS A 7 -24.83 24.27 -66.89
CA HIS A 7 -24.98 24.69 -68.28
C HIS A 7 -23.68 24.46 -69.04
N THR A 8 -23.78 24.05 -70.31
CA THR A 8 -22.61 23.91 -71.16
C THR A 8 -22.07 25.27 -71.59
N ASN A 9 -20.75 25.42 -71.61
CA ASN A 9 -20.08 26.59 -72.18
C ASN A 9 -20.13 26.58 -73.73
N GLN A 10 -19.48 27.56 -74.37
CA GLN A 10 -19.42 27.66 -75.84
C GLN A 10 -18.71 26.47 -76.53
N GLU A 11 -17.97 25.67 -75.76
CA GLU A 11 -17.29 24.45 -76.23
C GLU A 11 -18.07 23.16 -75.93
N GLY A 12 -19.26 23.27 -75.31
CA GLY A 12 -20.10 22.12 -74.96
C GLY A 12 -19.75 21.45 -73.63
N ILE A 13 -18.86 22.03 -72.82
CA ILE A 13 -18.44 21.49 -71.52
C ILE A 13 -19.36 21.99 -70.42
N ALA A 14 -19.91 21.08 -69.61
CA ALA A 14 -20.66 21.41 -68.40
C ALA A 14 -19.86 21.00 -67.16
N GLU A 15 -19.64 21.94 -66.25
CA GLU A 15 -18.89 21.71 -65.01
C GLU A 15 -19.82 21.75 -63.80
N ILE A 16 -19.50 20.95 -62.79
CA ILE A 16 -20.18 20.97 -61.50
C ILE A 16 -19.17 20.72 -60.38
N THR A 17 -19.33 21.45 -59.28
CA THR A 17 -18.57 21.20 -58.06
C THR A 17 -19.34 20.24 -57.17
N LEU A 18 -18.68 19.16 -56.73
CA LEU A 18 -19.22 18.24 -55.74
C LEU A 18 -18.61 18.54 -54.37
N THR A 19 -19.47 18.61 -53.36
CA THR A 19 -19.08 18.77 -51.96
C THR A 19 -19.76 17.69 -51.13
N SER A 20 -19.04 17.11 -50.18
CA SER A 20 -19.58 16.18 -49.18
C SER A 20 -19.00 16.52 -47.81
N THR A 21 -19.83 16.45 -46.77
CA THR A 21 -19.37 16.47 -45.37
C THR A 21 -19.06 15.07 -44.85
N GLN A 22 -19.48 14.03 -45.58
CA GLN A 22 -19.21 12.64 -45.25
C GLN A 22 -18.03 12.11 -46.05
N ALA A 23 -17.07 11.49 -45.36
CA ALA A 23 -16.01 10.72 -45.98
C ALA A 23 -16.56 9.43 -46.59
N GLY A 24 -16.01 9.02 -47.73
CA GLY A 24 -16.44 7.82 -48.45
C GLY A 24 -16.34 7.95 -49.95
N GLN A 25 -16.76 6.90 -50.65
CA GLN A 25 -16.77 6.87 -52.11
C GLN A 25 -18.17 7.16 -52.66
N SER A 26 -18.22 7.88 -53.77
CA SER A 26 -19.46 8.20 -54.47
C SER A 26 -19.28 8.05 -55.98
N THR A 27 -20.33 7.57 -56.65
CA THR A 27 -20.44 7.55 -58.11
C THR A 27 -21.18 8.80 -58.59
N VAL A 28 -20.70 9.43 -59.64
CA VAL A 28 -21.38 10.57 -60.27
C VAL A 28 -22.01 10.13 -61.58
N SER A 29 -23.25 10.52 -61.83
CA SER A 29 -23.92 10.30 -63.12
C SER A 29 -24.49 11.60 -63.66
N ALA A 30 -24.39 11.79 -64.97
CA ALA A 30 -24.95 12.94 -65.68
C ALA A 30 -26.12 12.52 -66.59
N VAL A 31 -27.13 13.38 -66.73
CA VAL A 31 -28.27 13.17 -67.63
C VAL A 31 -28.52 14.42 -68.46
N LEU A 32 -28.69 14.24 -69.77
CA LEU A 32 -29.06 15.32 -70.69
C LEU A 32 -30.51 15.11 -71.15
N GLY A 33 -31.38 16.10 -70.92
CA GLY A 33 -32.71 16.14 -71.53
C GLY A 33 -33.64 14.94 -71.26
N GLY A 34 -33.51 14.27 -70.11
CA GLY A 34 -34.33 13.09 -69.77
C GLY A 34 -33.84 11.76 -70.37
N ALA A 35 -32.63 11.73 -70.94
CA ALA A 35 -31.97 10.49 -71.39
C ALA A 35 -31.59 9.56 -70.21
N GLN A 36 -31.06 8.37 -70.52
CA GLN A 36 -30.49 7.50 -69.49
C GLN A 36 -29.25 8.17 -68.83
N PRO A 37 -29.10 8.07 -67.51
CA PRO A 37 -27.91 8.58 -66.83
C PRO A 37 -26.64 7.89 -67.34
N VAL A 38 -25.60 8.66 -67.61
CA VAL A 38 -24.25 8.17 -67.89
C VAL A 38 -23.43 8.30 -66.63
N THR A 39 -22.95 7.17 -66.08
CA THR A 39 -22.09 7.14 -64.90
C THR A 39 -20.64 7.43 -65.28
N ALA A 40 -19.97 8.22 -64.46
CA ALA A 40 -18.53 8.47 -64.57
C ALA A 40 -17.74 7.16 -64.48
N ASP A 41 -16.63 7.09 -65.19
CA ASP A 41 -15.73 5.93 -65.21
C ASP A 41 -14.89 5.79 -63.93
N SER A 42 -14.95 6.79 -63.04
CA SER A 42 -14.16 6.92 -61.84
C SER A 42 -15.01 7.26 -60.63
N LEU A 43 -14.63 6.73 -59.47
CA LEU A 43 -15.23 7.09 -58.18
C LEU A 43 -14.64 8.40 -57.67
N VAL A 44 -15.50 9.23 -57.07
CA VAL A 44 -15.05 10.35 -56.23
C VAL A 44 -14.83 9.81 -54.82
N THR A 45 -13.65 10.06 -54.25
CA THR A 45 -13.36 9.71 -52.86
C THR A 45 -13.26 10.99 -52.04
N PHE A 46 -14.16 11.14 -51.07
CA PHE A 46 -14.09 12.18 -50.05
C PHE A 46 -13.31 11.63 -48.86
N SER A 47 -12.18 12.24 -48.52
CA SER A 47 -11.40 11.87 -47.33
C SER A 47 -11.94 12.59 -46.09
N ALA A 48 -11.79 11.98 -44.91
CA ALA A 48 -12.01 12.68 -43.65
C ALA A 48 -11.04 13.87 -43.52
N GLY A 49 -11.46 14.88 -42.77
CA GLY A 49 -10.64 16.05 -42.42
C GLY A 49 -9.57 15.73 -41.36
N ALA A 50 -9.00 16.77 -40.77
CA ALA A 50 -8.06 16.63 -39.66
C ALA A 50 -8.78 16.20 -38.36
N VAL A 51 -8.04 15.60 -37.42
CA VAL A 51 -8.56 15.23 -36.10
C VAL A 51 -9.14 16.45 -35.39
N ALA A 52 -10.36 16.31 -34.87
CA ALA A 52 -11.02 17.29 -34.03
C ALA A 52 -11.01 16.81 -32.57
N ALA A 53 -10.36 17.59 -31.71
CA ALA A 53 -10.16 17.27 -30.29
C ALA A 53 -11.47 17.14 -29.50
N ASP A 54 -12.48 17.93 -29.84
CA ASP A 54 -13.79 18.02 -29.20
C ASP A 54 -14.80 16.98 -29.71
N ARG A 55 -14.57 16.43 -30.91
CA ARG A 55 -15.40 15.38 -31.52
C ARG A 55 -14.88 13.98 -31.24
N SER A 56 -13.59 13.86 -31.00
CA SER A 56 -12.95 12.59 -30.68
C SER A 56 -13.18 12.22 -29.21
N VAL A 57 -13.26 10.92 -28.93
CA VAL A 57 -13.58 10.42 -27.58
C VAL A 57 -12.52 9.46 -27.06
N LEU A 58 -12.34 9.46 -25.74
CA LEU A 58 -11.44 8.57 -25.01
C LEU A 58 -12.18 7.90 -23.87
N MET A 59 -12.03 6.58 -23.75
CA MET A 59 -12.58 5.77 -22.66
C MET A 59 -11.53 4.84 -22.08
N VAL A 60 -11.54 4.63 -20.77
CA VAL A 60 -10.63 3.73 -20.05
C VAL A 60 -11.45 2.64 -19.37
N THR A 61 -11.10 1.37 -19.57
CA THR A 61 -11.85 0.25 -18.98
C THR A 61 -10.94 -0.96 -18.70
N PRO A 62 -10.95 -1.53 -17.48
CA PRO A 62 -11.63 -1.02 -16.28
C PRO A 62 -11.02 0.31 -15.79
N GLY A 63 -11.77 1.06 -14.98
CA GLY A 63 -11.30 2.31 -14.36
C GLY A 63 -10.42 2.09 -13.12
N THR A 64 -10.20 0.83 -12.72
CA THR A 64 -9.31 0.44 -11.63
C THR A 64 -8.58 -0.84 -12.00
N ILE A 65 -7.28 -0.88 -11.72
CA ILE A 65 -6.41 -2.06 -11.91
C ILE A 65 -5.51 -2.26 -10.69
N VAL A 66 -5.05 -3.49 -10.47
CA VAL A 66 -3.98 -3.82 -9.50
C VAL A 66 -2.60 -3.74 -10.15
N THR A 67 -1.63 -3.12 -9.47
CA THR A 67 -0.25 -2.91 -9.96
C THR A 67 0.37 -4.19 -10.49
N ALA A 68 0.98 -4.12 -11.67
CA ALA A 68 1.71 -5.22 -12.31
C ALA A 68 0.96 -6.56 -12.54
N LEU A 69 -0.33 -6.65 -12.17
CA LEU A 69 -1.16 -7.86 -12.35
C LEU A 69 -2.25 -7.65 -13.41
N GLU A 70 -2.88 -6.47 -13.40
CA GLU A 70 -4.01 -6.16 -14.25
C GLU A 70 -3.67 -5.06 -15.28
N GLN A 71 -4.49 -4.98 -16.32
CA GLN A 71 -4.33 -3.99 -17.39
C GLN A 71 -5.68 -3.31 -17.68
N ALA A 72 -5.62 -2.04 -18.07
CA ALA A 72 -6.77 -1.32 -18.61
C ALA A 72 -6.65 -1.15 -20.11
N THR A 73 -7.78 -1.20 -20.81
CA THR A 73 -7.88 -0.81 -22.22
C THR A 73 -8.24 0.66 -22.31
N VAL A 74 -7.43 1.42 -23.04
CA VAL A 74 -7.76 2.78 -23.47
C VAL A 74 -8.29 2.71 -24.89
N ARG A 75 -9.56 3.08 -25.07
CA ARG A 75 -10.23 3.14 -26.37
C ARG A 75 -10.36 4.59 -26.82
N VAL A 76 -9.82 4.89 -27.99
CA VAL A 76 -9.90 6.20 -28.64
C VAL A 76 -10.75 6.08 -29.90
N VAL A 77 -11.67 6.99 -30.12
CA VAL A 77 -12.38 7.13 -31.40
C VAL A 77 -12.02 8.48 -32.01
N ALA A 78 -11.26 8.45 -33.09
CA ALA A 78 -10.78 9.65 -33.78
C ALA A 78 -11.83 10.15 -34.78
N ARG A 79 -12.21 11.42 -34.66
CA ARG A 79 -13.17 12.07 -35.55
C ARG A 79 -12.68 13.42 -36.03
N ASP A 80 -13.13 13.85 -37.20
CA ASP A 80 -12.98 15.23 -37.68
C ASP A 80 -14.14 16.12 -37.18
N THR A 81 -14.15 17.39 -37.58
CA THR A 81 -15.18 18.36 -37.18
C THR A 81 -16.59 17.98 -37.67
N GLU A 82 -16.67 17.30 -38.82
CA GLU A 82 -17.90 16.81 -39.44
C GLU A 82 -18.37 15.47 -38.86
N GLY A 83 -17.54 14.83 -38.01
CA GLY A 83 -17.85 13.58 -37.32
C GLY A 83 -17.46 12.32 -38.09
N ASN A 84 -16.69 12.44 -39.17
CA ASN A 84 -16.15 11.29 -39.91
C ASN A 84 -15.11 10.56 -39.08
N LEU A 85 -15.00 9.25 -39.25
CA LEU A 85 -13.99 8.42 -38.57
C LEU A 85 -12.67 8.44 -39.35
N LEU A 86 -11.55 8.64 -38.64
CA LEU A 86 -10.22 8.69 -39.26
C LEU A 86 -9.45 7.40 -38.96
N GLY A 87 -9.24 6.56 -39.98
CA GLY A 87 -8.43 5.35 -39.89
C GLY A 87 -6.92 5.56 -40.11
N ASN A 88 -6.13 4.51 -39.87
CA ASN A 88 -4.68 4.44 -40.06
C ASN A 88 -3.85 5.43 -39.22
N LEU A 89 -4.29 5.71 -37.98
CA LEU A 89 -3.59 6.60 -37.04
C LEU A 89 -2.93 5.89 -35.86
N SER A 90 -2.79 4.55 -35.89
CA SER A 90 -2.15 3.77 -34.81
C SER A 90 -0.77 4.30 -34.43
N ASP A 91 0.14 4.47 -35.39
CA ASP A 91 1.52 4.92 -35.15
C ASP A 91 1.63 6.43 -34.84
N ARG A 92 0.51 7.15 -34.91
CA ARG A 92 0.40 8.60 -34.66
C ARG A 92 -0.44 8.88 -33.41
N SER A 93 -0.75 7.84 -32.64
CA SER A 93 -1.54 7.93 -31.41
C SER A 93 -0.65 7.63 -30.21
N THR A 94 -0.67 8.50 -29.21
CA THR A 94 0.08 8.33 -27.96
C THR A 94 -0.78 8.70 -26.76
N LEU A 95 -0.44 8.17 -25.59
CA LEU A 95 -1.07 8.55 -24.32
C LEU A 95 -0.12 9.38 -23.47
N THR A 96 -0.68 10.30 -22.70
CA THR A 96 0.00 11.03 -21.65
C THR A 96 -0.73 10.83 -20.33
N TYR A 97 0.04 10.86 -19.24
CA TYR A 97 -0.42 10.48 -17.90
C TYR A 97 -0.09 11.58 -16.91
N THR A 98 -1.01 11.88 -16.00
CA THR A 98 -0.73 12.85 -14.93
C THR A 98 -1.47 12.45 -13.65
N PRO A 99 -0.74 12.10 -12.57
CA PRO A 99 0.69 11.77 -12.52
C PRO A 99 1.06 10.52 -13.34
N GLU A 100 2.33 10.31 -13.65
CA GLU A 100 2.76 9.24 -14.55
C GLU A 100 2.69 7.82 -13.98
N LEU A 101 2.57 7.63 -12.65
CA LEU A 101 2.42 6.33 -11.96
C LEU A 101 3.30 5.14 -12.46
N LEU A 102 4.45 5.43 -13.09
CA LEU A 102 5.26 4.45 -13.80
C LEU A 102 4.42 3.62 -14.80
N MET A 103 3.59 4.31 -15.58
CA MET A 103 2.69 3.70 -16.56
C MET A 103 3.46 3.14 -17.76
N SER A 104 2.97 2.03 -18.30
CA SER A 104 3.41 1.44 -19.55
C SER A 104 2.24 1.35 -20.52
N THR A 105 2.49 1.71 -21.79
CA THR A 105 1.49 1.72 -22.86
C THR A 105 1.91 0.73 -23.93
N GLY A 106 1.02 -0.20 -24.28
CA GLY A 106 1.17 -1.01 -25.49
C GLY A 106 0.93 -0.18 -26.76
N MET A 107 1.34 -0.70 -27.91
CA MET A 107 1.07 -0.07 -29.20
C MET A 107 -0.44 0.05 -29.45
N PHE A 108 -0.85 1.13 -30.12
CA PHE A 108 -2.24 1.28 -30.55
C PHE A 108 -2.58 0.33 -31.69
N THR A 109 -3.69 -0.41 -31.55
CA THR A 109 -4.27 -1.21 -32.63
C THR A 109 -5.59 -0.61 -33.08
N GLU A 110 -5.75 -0.41 -34.39
CA GLU A 110 -7.04 -0.06 -34.97
C GLU A 110 -7.92 -1.32 -35.06
N VAL A 111 -9.01 -1.35 -34.30
CA VAL A 111 -9.94 -2.50 -34.23
C VAL A 111 -11.18 -2.33 -35.09
N ALA A 112 -11.46 -1.10 -35.50
CA ALA A 112 -12.45 -0.72 -36.49
C ALA A 112 -12.05 0.67 -37.04
N ASN A 113 -12.59 1.08 -38.19
CA ASN A 113 -12.23 2.38 -38.80
C ASN A 113 -12.34 3.53 -37.78
N GLY A 114 -11.21 4.19 -37.51
CA GLY A 114 -11.08 5.28 -36.55
C GLY A 114 -11.29 4.92 -35.08
N VAL A 115 -11.28 3.64 -34.73
CA VAL A 115 -11.36 3.12 -33.36
C VAL A 115 -10.06 2.42 -33.00
N TYR A 116 -9.33 3.00 -32.06
CA TYR A 116 -8.01 2.54 -31.63
C TYR A 116 -8.07 2.06 -30.19
N ILE A 117 -7.33 1.00 -29.87
CA ILE A 117 -7.15 0.52 -28.50
C ILE A 117 -5.67 0.39 -28.16
N ALA A 118 -5.32 0.72 -26.92
CA ALA A 118 -4.02 0.42 -26.33
C ALA A 118 -4.23 -0.15 -24.92
N MET A 119 -3.40 -1.13 -24.55
CA MET A 119 -3.39 -1.67 -23.18
C MET A 119 -2.44 -0.84 -22.33
N VAL A 120 -2.83 -0.57 -21.08
CA VAL A 120 -2.02 0.18 -20.13
C VAL A 120 -1.90 -0.54 -18.80
N THR A 121 -0.71 -0.49 -18.22
CA THR A 121 -0.40 -0.97 -16.86
C THR A 121 0.27 0.14 -16.07
N GLY A 122 0.28 0.03 -14.74
CA GLY A 122 0.99 0.94 -13.86
C GLY A 122 1.63 0.18 -12.71
N ASN A 123 2.80 0.64 -12.27
CA ASN A 123 3.56 0.03 -11.17
C ASN A 123 3.55 0.86 -9.89
N ARG A 124 3.00 2.08 -9.93
CA ARG A 124 2.82 2.92 -8.75
C ARG A 124 1.34 3.11 -8.45
N ALA A 125 0.96 2.85 -7.20
CA ALA A 125 -0.42 3.04 -6.75
C ALA A 125 -0.80 4.53 -6.74
N GLY A 126 -2.06 4.81 -7.07
CA GLY A 126 -2.63 6.15 -7.14
C GLY A 126 -3.66 6.29 -8.24
N MET A 127 -4.21 7.50 -8.38
CA MET A 127 -5.11 7.86 -9.46
C MET A 127 -4.34 8.68 -10.50
N THR A 128 -4.48 8.33 -11.77
CA THR A 128 -3.93 9.07 -12.92
C THR A 128 -5.02 9.47 -13.88
N THR A 129 -4.83 10.63 -14.51
CA THR A 129 -5.60 11.09 -15.65
C THR A 129 -4.86 10.74 -16.94
N ILE A 130 -5.57 10.11 -17.87
CA ILE A 130 -5.09 9.69 -19.18
C ILE A 130 -5.63 10.65 -20.24
N SER A 131 -4.72 11.28 -20.99
CA SER A 131 -5.05 12.04 -22.20
C SER A 131 -4.50 11.31 -23.42
N ALA A 132 -5.11 11.49 -24.59
CA ALA A 132 -4.58 11.01 -25.86
C ALA A 132 -4.16 12.18 -26.75
N VAL A 133 -3.08 11.97 -27.48
CA VAL A 133 -2.68 12.78 -28.63
C VAL A 133 -2.85 11.90 -29.85
N VAL A 134 -3.71 12.32 -30.78
CA VAL A 134 -3.96 11.61 -32.04
C VAL A 134 -3.58 12.54 -33.17
N ASP A 135 -2.61 12.12 -33.97
CA ASP A 135 -2.08 12.91 -35.07
C ASP A 135 -1.65 14.34 -34.67
N GLY A 136 -0.93 14.45 -33.56
CA GLY A 136 -0.48 15.72 -33.00
C GLY A 136 -1.58 16.57 -32.34
N VAL A 137 -2.83 16.11 -32.32
CA VAL A 137 -3.95 16.79 -31.66
C VAL A 137 -4.22 16.15 -30.30
N THR A 138 -4.06 16.93 -29.23
CA THR A 138 -4.49 16.53 -27.88
C THR A 138 -6.01 16.53 -27.81
N LEU A 139 -6.61 15.42 -27.42
CA LEU A 139 -8.06 15.31 -27.27
C LEU A 139 -8.56 16.08 -26.03
N ASN A 140 -9.76 16.64 -26.11
CA ASN A 140 -10.36 17.34 -24.97
C ASN A 140 -10.87 16.35 -23.91
N GLN A 141 -11.31 15.17 -24.32
CA GLN A 141 -11.76 14.15 -23.39
C GLN A 141 -10.57 13.43 -22.74
N GLN A 142 -10.69 13.23 -21.43
CA GLN A 142 -9.72 12.49 -20.62
C GLN A 142 -10.42 11.33 -19.93
N GLY A 143 -9.65 10.33 -19.55
CA GLY A 143 -10.12 9.19 -18.75
C GLY A 143 -9.35 9.14 -17.45
N SER A 144 -9.94 8.53 -16.41
CA SER A 144 -9.25 8.28 -15.15
C SER A 144 -8.94 6.79 -15.01
N LEU A 145 -7.81 6.49 -14.39
CA LEU A 145 -7.42 5.15 -13.99
C LEU A 145 -6.91 5.18 -12.56
N THR A 146 -7.46 4.32 -11.71
CA THR A 146 -6.94 4.07 -10.37
C THR A 146 -6.09 2.81 -10.38
N VAL A 147 -4.82 2.94 -10.03
CA VAL A 147 -3.90 1.82 -9.83
C VAL A 147 -3.86 1.53 -8.33
N LYS A 148 -4.24 0.33 -7.91
CA LYS A 148 -4.22 -0.14 -6.52
C LYS A 148 -2.98 -0.99 -6.28
N ALA A 149 -2.38 -0.84 -5.11
CA ALA A 149 -1.30 -1.71 -4.64
C ALA A 149 -1.76 -3.17 -4.61
N ASP A 150 -0.82 -4.09 -4.81
CA ASP A 150 -1.08 -5.52 -4.79
C ASP A 150 -1.01 -6.10 -3.37
N ASN A 151 -2.18 -6.31 -2.76
CA ASN A 151 -2.28 -6.89 -1.42
C ASN A 151 -1.73 -8.33 -1.34
N SER A 152 -1.63 -9.06 -2.46
CA SER A 152 -1.16 -10.45 -2.45
C SER A 152 0.36 -10.54 -2.25
N THR A 153 1.09 -9.47 -2.53
CA THR A 153 2.55 -9.36 -2.34
C THR A 153 2.93 -8.52 -1.14
N ALA A 154 2.01 -8.37 -0.17
CA ALA A 154 2.24 -7.60 1.04
C ALA A 154 3.50 -8.04 1.81
N ALA A 155 4.33 -7.07 2.14
CA ALA A 155 5.56 -7.22 2.91
C ALA A 155 5.70 -6.07 3.90
N ILE A 156 6.46 -6.28 4.97
CA ILE A 156 6.77 -5.22 5.94
C ILE A 156 7.76 -4.25 5.30
N GLN A 157 7.44 -2.97 5.37
CA GLN A 157 8.33 -1.90 4.96
C GLN A 157 9.36 -1.62 6.05
N GLY A 158 10.62 -1.98 5.80
CA GLY A 158 11.69 -1.75 6.75
C GLY A 158 11.55 -2.64 7.99
N GLU A 159 11.62 -2.04 9.17
CA GLU A 159 11.55 -2.74 10.46
C GLU A 159 10.20 -2.51 11.17
N ILE A 160 9.80 -3.48 11.99
CA ILE A 160 8.68 -3.31 12.92
C ILE A 160 9.11 -2.33 14.01
N VAL A 161 8.32 -1.29 14.23
CA VAL A 161 8.60 -0.29 15.28
C VAL A 161 7.94 -0.73 16.59
N VAL A 162 8.62 -0.52 17.71
CA VAL A 162 8.08 -0.84 19.03
C VAL A 162 8.19 0.35 19.98
N THR A 163 7.16 0.60 20.79
CA THR A 163 7.16 1.69 21.79
C THR A 163 6.37 1.30 23.05
N PRO A 164 6.93 1.47 24.25
CA PRO A 164 8.35 1.79 24.52
C PRO A 164 9.30 0.62 24.19
N THR A 165 10.60 0.87 24.14
CA THR A 165 11.65 -0.14 23.85
C THR A 165 12.09 -0.95 25.09
N SER A 166 11.56 -0.60 26.27
CA SER A 166 11.70 -1.31 27.54
C SER A 166 10.45 -1.04 28.36
N ALA A 167 10.07 -1.97 29.23
CA ALA A 167 8.87 -1.81 30.05
C ALA A 167 9.05 -2.47 31.42
N VAL A 168 8.22 -2.07 32.40
CA VAL A 168 8.07 -2.84 33.64
C VAL A 168 7.03 -3.94 33.42
N VAL A 169 7.17 -5.10 34.06
CA VAL A 169 6.15 -6.16 34.01
C VAL A 169 4.76 -5.60 34.34
N GLY A 170 3.77 -5.99 33.54
CA GLY A 170 2.41 -5.49 33.58
C GLY A 170 2.14 -4.20 32.79
N GLU A 171 3.18 -3.49 32.33
CA GLU A 171 3.02 -2.38 31.40
C GLU A 171 2.75 -2.87 29.97
N ARG A 172 2.31 -1.93 29.12
CA ARG A 172 1.97 -2.17 27.72
C ARG A 172 3.08 -1.69 26.80
N VAL A 173 3.29 -2.46 25.75
CA VAL A 173 4.20 -2.14 24.65
C VAL A 173 3.45 -2.33 23.34
N THR A 174 3.55 -1.40 22.41
CA THR A 174 2.88 -1.48 21.11
C THR A 174 3.90 -1.71 20.00
N TYR A 175 3.66 -2.73 19.19
CA TYR A 175 4.40 -3.03 17.97
C TYR A 175 3.59 -2.56 16.76
N THR A 176 4.22 -1.88 15.81
CA THR A 176 3.58 -1.39 14.59
C THR A 176 4.37 -1.84 13.36
N ALA A 177 3.71 -2.55 12.45
CA ALA A 177 4.24 -2.91 11.15
C ALA A 177 3.54 -2.09 10.06
N THR A 178 4.29 -1.42 9.20
CA THR A 178 3.77 -0.73 8.01
C THR A 178 4.00 -1.62 6.80
N LEU A 179 2.97 -1.82 5.97
CA LEU A 179 3.02 -2.74 4.84
C LEU A 179 3.12 -2.03 3.49
N VAL A 180 3.89 -2.63 2.59
CA VAL A 180 3.96 -2.27 1.16
C VAL A 180 3.75 -3.50 0.28
N ASP A 181 3.36 -3.30 -0.98
CA ASP A 181 3.35 -4.37 -1.98
C ASP A 181 4.76 -4.66 -2.52
N GLY A 182 4.88 -5.65 -3.40
CA GLY A 182 6.16 -6.04 -4.02
C GLY A 182 6.83 -4.95 -4.88
N HIS A 183 6.14 -3.86 -5.19
CA HIS A 183 6.66 -2.70 -5.91
C HIS A 183 6.93 -1.49 -4.98
N GLY A 184 6.76 -1.67 -3.67
CA GLY A 184 6.97 -0.62 -2.67
C GLY A 184 5.81 0.36 -2.55
N ASN A 185 4.63 0.04 -3.09
CA ASN A 185 3.44 0.88 -2.91
C ASN A 185 2.86 0.71 -1.51
N ALA A 186 2.50 1.82 -0.87
CA ALA A 186 1.78 1.79 0.40
C ALA A 186 0.47 1.01 0.25
N LEU A 187 0.27 0.06 1.15
CA LEU A 187 -0.97 -0.68 1.24
C LEU A 187 -2.01 0.09 2.06
N GLY A 188 -3.29 -0.24 1.88
CA GLY A 188 -4.39 0.38 2.61
C GLY A 188 -4.95 -0.49 3.72
N ALA A 189 -6.17 -0.18 4.15
CA ALA A 189 -6.84 -0.88 5.25
C ALA A 189 -7.26 -2.32 4.91
N GLY A 190 -7.41 -3.13 5.95
CA GLY A 190 -8.06 -4.44 5.88
C GLY A 190 -7.12 -5.62 5.62
N ILE A 191 -5.81 -5.42 5.50
CA ILE A 191 -4.87 -6.51 5.27
C ILE A 191 -4.57 -7.22 6.60
N PRO A 192 -4.81 -8.54 6.70
CA PRO A 192 -4.59 -9.26 7.95
C PRO A 192 -3.09 -9.47 8.21
N VAL A 193 -2.66 -9.16 9.44
CA VAL A 193 -1.32 -9.41 9.97
C VAL A 193 -1.47 -10.27 11.20
N THR A 194 -0.91 -11.49 11.16
CA THR A 194 -0.88 -12.38 12.32
C THR A 194 0.33 -12.05 13.18
N TRP A 195 0.17 -12.04 14.49
CA TRP A 195 1.25 -11.78 15.43
C TRP A 195 1.46 -12.98 16.34
N SER A 196 2.72 -13.26 16.66
CA SER A 196 3.11 -14.29 17.63
C SER A 196 4.09 -13.71 18.63
N ALA A 197 4.04 -14.21 19.86
CA ALA A 197 4.98 -13.85 20.91
C ALA A 197 5.46 -15.09 21.67
N ASN A 198 6.62 -15.00 22.30
CA ASN A 198 7.16 -16.06 23.16
C ASN A 198 6.33 -16.27 24.44
N GLU A 199 6.63 -17.35 25.19
CA GLU A 199 5.95 -17.65 26.44
C GLU A 199 6.01 -16.48 27.45
N GLY A 200 4.91 -16.27 28.17
CA GLY A 200 4.74 -15.20 29.15
C GLY A 200 4.30 -13.85 28.57
N SER A 201 4.33 -13.71 27.25
CA SER A 201 3.85 -12.54 26.50
C SER A 201 2.39 -12.73 26.08
N ALA A 202 1.54 -11.72 26.31
CA ALA A 202 0.14 -11.69 25.93
C ALA A 202 -0.12 -10.54 24.97
N LEU A 203 -0.53 -10.88 23.73
CA LEU A 203 -0.98 -9.93 22.72
C LEU A 203 -2.47 -9.62 22.90
N ASP A 204 -2.89 -8.39 22.61
CA ASP A 204 -4.30 -7.97 22.65
C ASP A 204 -5.16 -8.63 21.57
N ALA A 205 -4.56 -9.02 20.44
CA ALA A 205 -5.15 -9.90 19.45
C ALA A 205 -4.09 -10.73 18.70
N PRO A 206 -4.42 -11.94 18.24
CA PRO A 206 -3.53 -12.75 17.41
C PRO A 206 -3.48 -12.30 15.95
N MET A 207 -4.45 -11.50 15.50
CA MET A 207 -4.53 -10.97 14.14
C MET A 207 -5.07 -9.54 14.18
N ILE A 208 -4.37 -8.64 13.49
CA ILE A 208 -4.73 -7.22 13.35
C ILE A 208 -4.87 -6.93 11.85
N HIS A 209 -5.85 -6.11 11.49
CA HIS A 209 -5.95 -5.59 10.12
C HIS A 209 -5.22 -4.25 10.02
N THR A 210 -4.58 -4.00 8.88
CA THR A 210 -4.00 -2.69 8.60
C THR A 210 -5.05 -1.58 8.62
N ASP A 211 -4.63 -0.39 9.03
CA ASP A 211 -5.38 0.86 8.90
C ASP A 211 -5.24 1.47 7.48
N ASP A 212 -5.84 2.64 7.26
CA ASP A 212 -5.80 3.33 5.96
C ASP A 212 -4.38 3.74 5.52
N ASN A 213 -3.40 3.75 6.43
CA ASN A 213 -2.00 4.01 6.15
C ASN A 213 -1.19 2.71 5.94
N GLY A 214 -1.86 1.56 5.85
CA GLY A 214 -1.20 0.27 5.68
C GLY A 214 -0.48 -0.22 6.94
N SER A 215 -0.81 0.33 8.11
CA SER A 215 -0.14 0.00 9.36
C SER A 215 -0.99 -0.90 10.24
N ALA A 216 -0.41 -1.97 10.78
CA ALA A 216 -1.02 -2.88 11.74
C ALA A 216 -0.30 -2.77 13.08
N SER A 217 -1.04 -2.46 14.16
CA SER A 217 -0.48 -2.31 15.50
C SER A 217 -1.07 -3.33 16.47
N VAL A 218 -0.19 -4.05 17.20
CA VAL A 218 -0.57 -5.01 18.25
C VAL A 218 0.00 -4.56 19.58
N THR A 219 -0.77 -4.70 20.66
CA THR A 219 -0.30 -4.38 22.01
C THR A 219 0.10 -5.65 22.73
N LEU A 220 1.26 -5.61 23.36
CA LEU A 220 1.81 -6.66 24.20
C LEU A 220 1.75 -6.25 25.67
N THR A 221 1.40 -7.19 26.53
CA THR A 221 1.66 -7.16 27.98
C THR A 221 2.44 -8.40 28.40
N ARG A 222 3.35 -8.26 29.37
CA ARG A 222 4.15 -9.38 29.90
C ARG A 222 4.22 -9.27 31.42
N MET A 223 3.99 -10.38 32.12
CA MET A 223 4.06 -10.44 33.59
C MET A 223 5.36 -11.05 34.12
N LEU A 224 6.20 -11.58 33.23
CA LEU A 224 7.51 -12.16 33.53
C LEU A 224 8.63 -11.20 33.17
N VAL A 225 9.66 -11.16 34.01
CA VAL A 225 10.92 -10.46 33.71
C VAL A 225 11.62 -11.11 32.51
N GLY A 226 12.32 -10.30 31.72
CA GLY A 226 13.14 -10.74 30.58
C GLY A 226 12.60 -10.28 29.23
N ALA A 227 13.19 -10.83 28.16
CA ALA A 227 12.90 -10.42 26.80
C ALA A 227 11.55 -10.96 26.27
N ALA A 228 10.72 -10.06 25.78
CA ALA A 228 9.63 -10.38 24.87
C ALA A 228 10.17 -10.49 23.45
N GLN A 229 9.93 -11.62 22.81
CA GLN A 229 10.22 -11.85 21.40
C GLN A 229 8.89 -11.89 20.65
N VAL A 230 8.75 -11.03 19.65
CA VAL A 230 7.51 -10.89 18.87
C VAL A 230 7.82 -11.06 17.38
N SER A 231 6.89 -11.60 16.62
CA SER A 231 6.99 -11.67 15.16
C SER A 231 5.65 -11.36 14.51
N ALA A 232 5.71 -10.65 13.38
CA ALA A 232 4.59 -10.48 12.48
C ALA A 232 4.67 -11.52 11.35
N ILE A 233 3.53 -12.07 10.95
CA ILE A 233 3.42 -13.16 9.98
C ILE A 233 2.47 -12.71 8.88
N LEU A 234 3.00 -12.68 7.66
CA LEU A 234 2.30 -12.37 6.42
C LEU A 234 2.37 -13.58 5.47
N PRO A 235 1.60 -13.60 4.36
CA PRO A 235 1.75 -14.62 3.33
C PRO A 235 3.17 -14.71 2.75
N SER A 236 3.91 -13.59 2.76
CA SER A 236 5.31 -13.51 2.34
C SER A 236 6.30 -14.14 3.33
N GLY A 237 5.89 -14.39 4.58
CA GLY A 237 6.71 -15.01 5.62
C GLY A 237 6.59 -14.34 6.98
N ALA A 238 7.38 -14.84 7.93
CA ALA A 238 7.50 -14.27 9.27
C ALA A 238 8.64 -13.25 9.33
N THR A 239 8.39 -12.12 10.00
CA THR A 239 9.37 -11.07 10.28
C THR A 239 9.48 -10.88 11.79
N ALA A 240 10.69 -11.00 12.32
CA ALA A 240 10.96 -10.75 13.73
C ALA A 240 10.85 -9.25 14.03
N ALA A 241 10.25 -8.92 15.17
CA ALA A 241 10.23 -7.57 15.71
C ALA A 241 11.42 -7.36 16.67
N PRO A 242 11.80 -6.11 16.98
CA PRO A 242 12.81 -5.83 18.00
C PRO A 242 12.39 -6.37 19.37
N ASP A 243 13.34 -6.95 20.10
CA ASP A 243 13.09 -7.46 21.45
C ASP A 243 12.81 -6.30 22.43
N VAL A 244 11.89 -6.52 23.36
CA VAL A 244 11.65 -5.59 24.49
C VAL A 244 11.90 -6.29 25.82
N VAL A 245 12.77 -5.71 26.63
CA VAL A 245 13.12 -6.25 27.95
C VAL A 245 12.13 -5.71 28.99
N PHE A 246 11.50 -6.62 29.72
CA PHE A 246 10.64 -6.33 30.85
C PHE A 246 11.41 -6.45 32.17
N SER A 247 11.45 -5.39 32.97
CA SER A 247 12.03 -5.40 34.32
C SER A 247 10.97 -5.70 35.40
N ALA A 248 11.41 -6.18 36.57
CA ALA A 248 10.51 -6.41 37.70
C ALA A 248 9.78 -5.12 38.10
N ALA A 249 8.57 -5.26 38.64
CA ALA A 249 7.84 -4.15 39.22
C ALA A 249 8.42 -3.75 40.59
N ALA A 250 7.84 -2.71 41.20
CA ALA A 250 8.22 -2.31 42.54
C ALA A 250 8.09 -3.48 43.54
N ALA A 251 8.95 -3.45 44.56
CA ALA A 251 8.92 -4.45 45.62
C ALA A 251 7.54 -4.54 46.26
N ASP A 252 7.09 -5.76 46.49
CA ASP A 252 5.85 -6.07 47.16
C ASP A 252 6.16 -6.72 48.50
N GLU A 253 5.89 -5.99 49.58
CA GLU A 253 6.16 -6.46 50.94
C GLU A 253 5.36 -7.75 51.26
N PRO A 254 4.04 -7.84 50.99
CA PRO A 254 3.28 -9.08 51.21
C PRO A 254 3.78 -10.28 50.40
N GLY A 255 4.26 -10.05 49.17
CA GLY A 255 4.84 -11.09 48.31
C GLY A 255 6.30 -11.43 48.62
N SER A 256 6.96 -10.64 49.47
CA SER A 256 8.34 -10.86 49.90
C SER A 256 8.39 -11.64 51.22
N GLN A 257 9.53 -12.29 51.49
CA GLN A 257 9.70 -13.11 52.69
C GLN A 257 11.01 -12.78 53.40
N LEU A 258 10.95 -12.45 54.69
CA LEU A 258 12.11 -12.26 55.55
C LEU A 258 12.19 -13.38 56.58
N THR A 259 13.33 -14.04 56.67
CA THR A 259 13.59 -15.15 57.60
C THR A 259 14.92 -14.95 58.31
N LEU A 260 15.02 -15.38 59.57
CA LEU A 260 16.24 -15.31 60.37
C LEU A 260 16.53 -16.70 60.93
N GLU A 261 17.70 -17.26 60.61
CA GLU A 261 18.07 -18.61 61.03
C GLU A 261 19.54 -18.74 61.46
N PRO A 262 19.84 -19.32 62.65
CA PRO A 262 18.88 -19.70 63.69
C PRO A 262 18.25 -18.47 64.38
N ALA A 263 17.06 -18.65 64.96
CA ALA A 263 16.38 -17.60 65.72
C ALA A 263 17.06 -17.25 67.06
N THR A 264 17.98 -18.10 67.52
CA THR A 264 18.75 -17.91 68.76
C THR A 264 20.23 -18.10 68.48
N ILE A 265 21.05 -17.16 68.95
CA ILE A 265 22.51 -17.19 68.86
C ILE A 265 23.13 -17.02 70.25
N ILE A 266 24.37 -17.48 70.42
CA ILE A 266 25.16 -17.25 71.63
C ILE A 266 25.96 -15.96 71.39
N ALA A 267 25.74 -14.95 72.23
CA ALA A 267 26.38 -13.65 72.10
C ALA A 267 27.91 -13.78 71.98
N GLY A 268 28.48 -13.11 70.99
CA GLY A 268 29.91 -13.12 70.66
C GLY A 268 30.48 -14.45 70.15
N GLN A 269 29.67 -15.50 69.98
CA GLN A 269 30.15 -16.84 69.58
C GLN A 269 29.50 -17.37 68.31
N THR A 270 28.19 -17.25 68.13
CA THR A 270 27.49 -17.74 66.94
C THR A 270 26.79 -16.63 66.18
N THR A 271 26.52 -16.88 64.90
CA THR A 271 25.86 -15.93 63.99
C THR A 271 24.57 -16.51 63.45
N ALA A 272 23.63 -15.64 63.08
CA ALA A 272 22.45 -15.98 62.31
C ALA A 272 22.54 -15.43 60.89
N THR A 273 21.72 -15.96 59.98
CA THR A 273 21.55 -15.45 58.63
C THR A 273 20.16 -14.85 58.52
N LEU A 274 20.10 -13.55 58.27
CA LEU A 274 18.89 -12.86 57.84
C LEU A 274 18.78 -13.02 56.33
N ARG A 275 17.75 -13.70 55.85
CA ARG A 275 17.48 -13.96 54.44
C ARG A 275 16.21 -13.25 54.00
N LEU A 276 16.32 -12.40 52.98
CA LEU A 276 15.22 -11.72 52.32
C LEU A 276 15.03 -12.28 50.90
N LEU A 277 13.87 -12.86 50.66
CA LEU A 277 13.36 -13.14 49.32
C LEU A 277 12.51 -11.94 48.86
N LEU A 278 13.08 -11.09 48.04
CA LEU A 278 12.46 -9.86 47.55
C LEU A 278 11.72 -10.11 46.23
N ARG A 279 10.41 -9.89 46.23
CA ARG A 279 9.54 -10.10 45.07
C ARG A 279 8.68 -8.89 44.75
N ASP A 280 8.21 -8.81 43.52
CA ASP A 280 7.17 -7.86 43.12
C ASP A 280 5.78 -8.48 43.30
N LYS A 281 4.74 -7.68 43.06
CA LYS A 281 3.34 -8.10 43.18
C LYS A 281 2.93 -9.22 42.20
N HIS A 282 3.76 -9.48 41.20
CA HIS A 282 3.56 -10.54 40.20
C HIS A 282 4.39 -11.79 40.53
N GLY A 283 5.13 -11.79 41.64
CA GLY A 283 5.96 -12.89 42.11
C GLY A 283 7.35 -12.95 41.48
N ASN A 284 7.72 -11.97 40.64
CA ASN A 284 9.06 -11.91 40.06
C ASN A 284 10.08 -11.54 41.12
N ALA A 285 11.26 -12.14 41.06
CA ALA A 285 12.36 -11.78 41.94
C ALA A 285 12.98 -10.42 41.54
N LEU A 286 13.28 -9.57 42.52
CA LEU A 286 13.96 -8.30 42.27
C LEU A 286 15.46 -8.45 42.47
N ALA A 287 16.19 -8.62 41.38
CA ALA A 287 17.65 -8.74 41.40
C ALA A 287 18.38 -7.40 41.43
N GLY A 288 19.62 -7.39 41.93
CA GLY A 288 20.52 -6.22 41.90
C GLY A 288 20.12 -5.06 42.81
N GLN A 289 19.22 -5.28 43.77
CA GLN A 289 18.73 -4.26 44.68
C GLN A 289 19.72 -4.01 45.82
N SER A 290 19.77 -2.75 46.27
CA SER A 290 20.50 -2.39 47.48
C SER A 290 19.66 -2.73 48.71
N VAL A 291 20.09 -3.75 49.46
CA VAL A 291 19.40 -4.21 50.68
C VAL A 291 20.28 -3.98 51.91
N SER A 292 19.68 -3.54 53.01
CA SER A 292 20.35 -3.41 54.31
C SER A 292 19.41 -3.82 55.42
N GLY A 293 19.95 -4.50 56.45
CA GLY A 293 19.20 -4.80 57.66
C GLY A 293 19.31 -3.66 58.68
N VAL A 294 18.37 -3.61 59.60
CA VAL A 294 18.41 -2.73 60.78
C VAL A 294 18.06 -3.52 62.03
N SER A 295 18.59 -3.09 63.18
CA SER A 295 18.23 -3.63 64.49
C SER A 295 17.95 -2.47 65.44
N ASP A 296 16.98 -2.67 66.33
CA ASP A 296 16.70 -1.79 67.46
C ASP A 296 17.64 -2.03 68.65
N ASN A 297 18.39 -3.13 68.63
CA ASN A 297 19.42 -3.44 69.61
C ASN A 297 20.80 -2.96 69.13
N ASN A 298 21.38 -2.01 69.87
CA ASN A 298 22.67 -1.40 69.53
C ASN A 298 23.88 -2.33 69.73
N THR A 299 23.71 -3.52 70.33
CA THR A 299 24.78 -4.53 70.40
C THR A 299 24.77 -5.48 69.21
N VAL A 300 23.71 -5.49 68.40
CA VAL A 300 23.61 -6.33 67.20
C VAL A 300 24.36 -5.67 66.04
N SER A 301 25.25 -6.43 65.41
CA SER A 301 25.95 -6.08 64.18
C SER A 301 25.37 -6.86 63.00
N LEU A 302 25.10 -6.13 61.91
CA LEU A 302 24.61 -6.66 60.65
C LEU A 302 25.70 -6.50 59.59
N GLY A 303 26.05 -7.60 58.93
CA GLY A 303 27.01 -7.59 57.83
C GLY A 303 26.45 -6.91 56.57
N ALA A 304 27.29 -6.77 55.55
CA ALA A 304 26.82 -6.35 54.22
C ALA A 304 25.85 -7.39 53.64
N SER A 305 24.85 -6.92 52.89
CA SER A 305 23.98 -7.81 52.14
C SER A 305 24.71 -8.37 50.93
N HIS A 306 24.41 -9.63 50.62
CA HIS A 306 24.92 -10.30 49.43
C HIS A 306 23.75 -11.02 48.75
N GLU A 307 23.58 -10.77 47.45
CA GLU A 307 22.61 -11.49 46.64
C GLU A 307 23.21 -12.84 46.22
N VAL A 308 22.51 -13.93 46.55
CA VAL A 308 22.96 -15.31 46.28
C VAL A 308 22.35 -15.87 44.99
N SER A 309 21.15 -15.40 44.65
CA SER A 309 20.43 -15.62 43.39
C SER A 309 19.43 -14.49 43.23
N ASP A 310 18.85 -14.32 42.04
CA ASP A 310 17.84 -13.28 41.77
C ASP A 310 16.85 -13.12 42.92
N GLY A 311 16.89 -11.96 43.58
CA GLY A 311 16.03 -11.58 44.69
C GLY A 311 16.25 -12.30 46.03
N ASP A 312 17.26 -13.16 46.19
CA ASP A 312 17.63 -13.83 47.45
C ASP A 312 18.84 -13.12 48.09
N TYR A 313 18.57 -12.22 49.03
CA TYR A 313 19.57 -11.45 49.75
C TYR A 313 19.86 -12.06 51.12
N ARG A 314 21.13 -12.16 51.50
CA ARG A 314 21.57 -12.68 52.80
C ARG A 314 22.44 -11.69 53.54
N ILE A 315 22.20 -11.57 54.84
CA ILE A 315 22.94 -10.72 55.77
C ILE A 315 23.34 -11.57 56.99
N THR A 316 24.61 -11.55 57.36
CA THR A 316 25.08 -12.17 58.61
C THR A 316 24.69 -11.28 59.79
N VAL A 317 24.14 -11.89 60.83
CA VAL A 317 23.74 -11.24 62.09
C VAL A 317 24.59 -11.79 63.22
N SER A 318 25.19 -10.90 64.01
CA SER A 318 25.95 -11.22 65.22
C SER A 318 25.60 -10.21 66.32
N GLY A 319 25.84 -10.53 67.59
CA GLY A 319 25.63 -9.60 68.70
C GLY A 319 26.13 -10.16 70.02
#